data_AF-A0A4Z2C7C9-F1
#
_entry.id   AF-A0A4Z2C7C9-F1
#
_cell.length_a   1.000
_cell.length_b   1.000
_cell.length_c   1.000
_cell.angle_alpha   90.00
_cell.angle_beta   90.00
_cell.angle_gamma   90.00
#
_symmetry.space_group_name_H-M   'P 1'
#
loop_
_entity.id
_entity.type
_entity.pdbx_description
1 polymer ?
#
loop_
_entity_poly.entity_id
_entity_poly.type
_entity_poly.pdbx_seq_one_letter_code
_entity_poly.pdbx_strand_id
1 'polypeptide(L)'
;MASEEPQAKKVKLSVEEKTDTPAKLSPNLLFGMGNPLLDICAVVDKDFLDKYSLKPNDQILADDKHKALFDELVKKFKVEYHAGGATQNSIKIAQWMIQEPHNVGTFFGCIGKDNFGKILKEKAQEAHVDAHYYEQDEEPTGTVCCLHHWR
;
A
#
# COMPACT_ATOMS: atom_id res chain seq x y z
N MET A 1 -18.84 20.52 -49.05
CA MET A 1 -17.80 19.47 -48.91
C MET A 1 -17.62 19.22 -47.42
N ALA A 2 -17.74 17.95 -47.02
CA ALA A 2 -17.56 17.38 -45.69
C ALA A 2 -18.67 17.66 -44.64
N SER A 3 -19.68 16.80 -44.66
CA SER A 3 -20.58 16.53 -43.53
C SER A 3 -20.56 15.03 -43.26
N GLU A 4 -19.59 14.55 -42.47
CA GLU A 4 -19.65 13.20 -41.92
C GLU A 4 -19.10 13.21 -40.49
N GLU A 5 -19.96 12.88 -39.53
CA GLU A 5 -19.59 12.62 -38.14
C GLU A 5 -18.76 11.32 -38.04
N PRO A 6 -17.81 11.23 -37.10
CA PRO A 6 -16.96 10.06 -36.97
C PRO A 6 -17.77 8.87 -36.42
N GLN A 7 -17.90 7.82 -37.22
CA GLN A 7 -18.51 6.57 -36.78
C GLN A 7 -17.63 5.85 -35.76
N ALA A 8 -18.20 5.55 -34.59
CA ALA A 8 -17.57 4.70 -33.59
C ALA A 8 -17.33 3.29 -34.17
N LYS A 9 -16.06 2.91 -34.33
CA LYS A 9 -15.68 1.53 -34.65
C LYS A 9 -16.11 0.63 -33.48
N LYS A 10 -17.15 -0.17 -33.68
CA LYS A 10 -17.46 -1.30 -32.79
C LYS A 10 -16.27 -2.25 -32.82
N VAL A 11 -15.51 -2.29 -31.74
CA VAL A 11 -14.50 -3.32 -31.50
C VAL A 11 -15.27 -4.64 -31.39
N LYS A 12 -15.10 -5.53 -32.37
CA LYS A 12 -15.52 -6.92 -32.25
C LYS A 12 -14.62 -7.55 -31.19
N LEU A 13 -15.17 -7.78 -29.99
CA LEU A 13 -14.59 -8.72 -29.05
C LEU A 13 -14.63 -10.09 -29.72
N SER A 14 -13.49 -10.55 -30.21
CA SER A 14 -13.29 -11.95 -30.56
C SER A 14 -13.53 -12.77 -29.30
N VAL A 15 -14.50 -13.67 -29.36
CA VAL A 15 -14.68 -14.70 -28.35
C VAL A 15 -13.44 -15.57 -28.41
N GLU A 16 -12.52 -15.39 -27.48
CA GLU A 16 -11.36 -16.26 -27.34
C GLU A 16 -11.86 -17.67 -27.02
N GLU A 17 -11.46 -18.61 -27.86
CA GLU A 17 -11.64 -20.03 -27.67
C GLU A 17 -10.96 -20.42 -26.36
N LYS A 18 -11.74 -20.91 -25.38
CA LYS A 18 -11.21 -21.39 -24.09
C LYS A 18 -10.30 -22.59 -24.35
N THR A 19 -9.01 -22.33 -24.49
CA THR A 19 -7.99 -23.34 -24.27
C THR A 19 -7.98 -23.67 -22.79
N ASP A 20 -8.22 -24.92 -22.40
CA ASP A 20 -8.19 -25.46 -21.02
C ASP A 20 -6.79 -25.40 -20.35
N THR A 21 -5.91 -24.55 -20.85
CA THR A 21 -4.60 -24.28 -20.27
C THR A 21 -4.74 -23.03 -19.39
N PRO A 22 -4.36 -23.07 -18.09
CA PRO A 22 -4.33 -21.88 -17.26
C PRO A 22 -3.55 -20.79 -17.98
N ALA A 23 -4.15 -19.60 -18.16
CA ALA A 23 -3.47 -18.48 -18.79
C ALA A 23 -2.14 -18.23 -18.05
N LYS A 24 -1.03 -18.32 -18.78
CA LYS A 24 0.30 -18.12 -18.20
C LYS A 24 0.42 -16.66 -17.79
N LEU A 25 0.46 -16.39 -16.49
CA LEU A 25 0.64 -15.05 -15.97
C LEU A 25 2.03 -14.51 -16.37
N SER A 26 2.08 -13.25 -16.77
CA SER A 26 3.33 -12.55 -17.07
C SER A 26 3.66 -11.56 -15.95
N PRO A 27 4.95 -11.21 -15.77
CA PRO A 27 5.32 -10.06 -14.96
C PRO A 27 4.52 -8.81 -15.36
N ASN A 28 4.25 -7.95 -14.39
CA ASN A 28 3.58 -6.66 -14.53
C ASN A 28 2.14 -6.69 -15.08
N LEU A 29 1.47 -7.85 -15.09
CA LEU A 29 0.08 -7.96 -15.56
C LEU A 29 -0.92 -7.19 -14.68
N LEU A 30 -0.65 -7.10 -13.38
CA LEU A 30 -1.48 -6.38 -12.42
C LEU A 30 -0.77 -5.09 -11.99
N PHE A 31 -1.37 -3.95 -12.25
CA PHE A 31 -0.83 -2.65 -11.87
C PHE A 31 -1.70 -1.99 -10.78
N GLY A 32 -1.05 -1.49 -9.73
CA GLY A 32 -1.68 -0.65 -8.72
C GLY A 32 -0.85 0.59 -8.43
N MET A 33 -1.52 1.68 -8.08
CA MET A 33 -0.85 2.88 -7.56
C MET A 33 -1.61 3.45 -6.39
N GLY A 34 -0.90 4.06 -5.46
CA GLY A 34 -1.53 4.67 -4.28
C GLY A 34 -0.52 5.19 -3.30
N ASN A 35 -0.94 5.32 -2.05
CA ASN A 35 -0.13 5.84 -0.97
C ASN A 35 0.59 4.68 -0.27
N PRO A 36 1.92 4.53 -0.44
CA PRO A 36 2.69 3.59 0.34
C PRO A 36 2.88 4.17 1.75
N LEU A 37 2.42 3.44 2.75
CA LEU A 37 2.44 3.89 4.14
C LEU A 37 3.17 2.84 4.97
N LEU A 38 4.00 3.28 5.92
CA LEU A 38 4.58 2.38 6.91
C LEU A 38 3.64 2.26 8.10
N ASP A 39 3.09 1.07 8.32
CA ASP A 39 2.27 0.78 9.48
C ASP A 39 3.19 0.51 10.68
N ILE A 40 3.03 1.32 11.73
CA ILE A 40 3.72 1.20 13.02
C ILE A 40 2.71 0.63 14.01
N CYS A 41 2.78 -0.68 14.24
CA CYS A 41 1.85 -1.40 15.09
C CYS A 41 2.41 -1.57 16.50
N ALA A 42 1.60 -1.32 17.52
CA ALA A 42 1.99 -1.61 18.91
C ALA A 42 0.77 -1.96 19.77
N VAL A 43 1.03 -2.75 20.81
CA VAL A 43 0.07 -2.92 21.90
C VAL A 43 0.27 -1.79 22.91
N VAL A 44 -0.77 -0.99 23.15
CA VAL A 44 -0.75 0.20 24.00
C VAL A 44 -1.72 0.11 25.18
N ASP A 45 -1.49 0.97 26.18
CA ASP A 45 -2.39 1.16 27.31
C ASP A 45 -3.53 2.15 26.98
N LYS A 46 -4.62 2.11 27.77
CA LYS A 46 -5.76 3.00 27.60
C LYS A 46 -5.38 4.46 27.78
N ASP A 47 -4.47 4.73 28.72
CA ASP A 47 -3.97 6.08 29.02
C ASP A 47 -3.32 6.74 27.78
N PHE A 48 -2.62 5.95 26.96
CA PHE A 48 -2.04 6.43 25.70
C PHE A 48 -3.12 6.82 24.68
N LEU A 49 -4.19 6.02 24.56
CA LEU A 49 -5.32 6.36 23.69
C LEU A 49 -6.02 7.63 24.16
N ASP A 50 -6.31 7.73 25.46
CA ASP A 50 -6.97 8.89 26.07
C ASP A 50 -6.12 10.17 25.90
N LYS A 51 -4.79 10.08 26.08
CA LYS A 51 -3.85 11.20 25.89
C LYS A 51 -3.97 11.85 24.52
N TYR A 52 -4.14 11.04 23.47
CA TYR A 52 -4.28 11.51 22.09
C TYR A 52 -5.74 11.61 21.64
N SER A 53 -6.70 11.46 22.56
CA SER A 53 -8.14 11.49 22.27
C SER A 53 -8.57 10.49 21.19
N LEU A 54 -7.93 9.32 21.16
CA LEU A 54 -8.18 8.26 20.20
C LEU A 54 -9.26 7.31 20.73
N LYS A 55 -10.32 7.12 19.94
CA LYS A 55 -11.36 6.16 20.26
C LYS A 55 -10.93 4.76 19.83
N PRO A 56 -11.23 3.70 20.61
CA PRO A 56 -11.06 2.34 20.14
C PRO A 56 -11.86 2.10 18.85
N ASN A 57 -11.26 1.41 17.88
CA ASN A 57 -11.83 1.10 16.56
C ASN A 57 -12.13 2.31 15.66
N ASP A 58 -11.37 3.40 15.80
CA ASP A 58 -11.47 4.59 14.94
C ASP A 58 -10.42 4.59 13.81
N GLN A 59 -10.70 5.32 12.72
CA GLN A 59 -9.76 5.58 11.63
C GLN A 59 -9.77 7.07 11.31
N ILE A 60 -8.69 7.75 11.68
CA ILE A 60 -8.57 9.21 11.55
C ILE A 60 -7.27 9.58 10.85
N LEU A 61 -7.27 10.74 10.21
CA LEU A 61 -6.03 11.37 9.75
C LEU A 61 -5.36 12.07 10.93
N ALA A 62 -4.03 11.99 10.98
CA ALA A 62 -3.24 12.73 11.95
C ALA A 62 -3.44 14.24 11.74
N ASP A 63 -3.61 14.98 12.83
CA ASP A 63 -3.59 16.44 12.88
C ASP A 63 -2.39 16.84 13.76
N ASP A 64 -2.22 18.13 14.03
CA ASP A 64 -1.03 18.62 14.74
C ASP A 64 -0.84 18.02 16.14
N LYS A 65 -1.92 17.65 16.85
CA LYS A 65 -1.82 17.02 18.18
C LYS A 65 -1.34 15.56 18.10
N HIS A 66 -1.46 14.91 16.94
CA HIS A 66 -1.00 13.54 16.74
C HIS A 66 0.46 13.44 16.29
N LYS A 67 1.14 14.55 15.95
CA LYS A 67 2.54 14.51 15.48
C LYS A 67 3.50 13.86 16.49
N ALA A 68 3.33 14.16 17.78
CA ALA A 68 4.18 13.59 18.84
C ALA A 68 3.90 12.10 19.12
N LEU A 69 2.77 11.57 18.65
CA LEU A 69 2.34 10.20 18.90
C LEU A 69 3.34 9.20 18.35
N PHE A 70 3.79 9.41 17.10
CA PHE A 70 4.68 8.48 16.40
C PHE A 70 6.01 8.28 17.14
N ASP A 71 6.64 9.38 17.56
CA ASP A 71 7.91 9.34 18.30
C ASP A 71 7.75 8.71 19.69
N GLU A 72 6.65 9.02 20.39
CA GLU A 72 6.38 8.45 21.71
C GLU A 72 6.07 6.95 21.64
N LEU A 73 5.34 6.52 20.60
CA LEU A 73 4.99 5.13 20.36
C LEU A 73 6.24 4.26 20.21
N VAL A 74 7.18 4.68 19.36
CA VAL A 74 8.43 3.95 19.09
C VAL A 74 9.37 3.93 20.31
N LYS A 75 9.32 4.96 21.17
CA LYS A 75 10.14 5.03 22.39
C LYS A 75 9.57 4.23 23.56
N LYS A 76 8.25 4.26 23.75
CA LYS A 76 7.57 3.69 24.93
C LYS A 76 7.17 2.22 24.73
N PHE A 77 6.87 1.81 23.51
CA PHE A 77 6.33 0.47 23.24
C PHE A 77 7.23 -0.33 22.29
N LYS A 78 7.10 -1.66 22.36
CA LYS A 78 7.66 -2.55 21.34
C LYS A 78 6.80 -2.42 20.08
N VAL A 79 7.38 -1.86 19.02
CA VAL A 79 6.69 -1.65 17.74
C VAL A 79 7.05 -2.72 16.72
N GLU A 80 6.11 -3.01 15.82
CA GLU A 80 6.31 -3.79 14.61
C GLU A 80 6.07 -2.91 13.39
N TYR A 81 6.90 -3.07 12.36
CA TYR A 81 6.83 -2.30 11.12
C TYR A 81 6.31 -3.18 9.99
N HIS A 82 5.25 -2.74 9.33
CA HIS A 82 4.66 -3.43 8.18
C HIS A 82 4.53 -2.48 7.00
N ALA A 83 4.85 -2.94 5.79
CA ALA A 83 4.55 -2.16 4.60
C ALA A 83 3.05 -2.18 4.33
N GLY A 84 2.40 -1.04 4.57
CA GLY A 84 0.97 -0.83 4.48
C GLY A 84 0.57 0.03 3.29
N GLY A 85 -0.57 0.70 3.44
CA GLY A 85 -1.24 1.41 2.34
C GLY A 85 -2.24 0.50 1.62
N ALA A 86 -3.46 0.99 1.41
CA ALA A 86 -4.59 0.17 0.95
C ALA A 86 -4.28 -0.56 -0.38
N THR A 87 -3.91 0.18 -1.42
CA THR A 87 -3.59 -0.40 -2.72
C THR A 87 -2.37 -1.32 -2.65
N GLN A 88 -1.33 -0.93 -1.93
CA GLN A 88 -0.11 -1.74 -1.79
C GLN A 88 -0.42 -3.07 -1.09
N ASN A 89 -1.26 -3.06 -0.05
CA ASN A 89 -1.72 -4.27 0.62
C ASN A 89 -2.51 -5.18 -0.33
N SER A 90 -3.41 -4.63 -1.16
CA SER A 90 -4.13 -5.43 -2.16
C SER A 90 -3.21 -6.07 -3.19
N ILE A 91 -2.22 -5.33 -3.71
CA ILE A 91 -1.24 -5.86 -4.67
C ILE A 91 -0.38 -6.95 -4.04
N LYS A 92 0.10 -6.74 -2.81
CA LYS A 92 0.86 -7.75 -2.05
C LYS A 92 0.07 -9.04 -1.85
N ILE A 93 -1.20 -8.93 -1.45
CA ILE A 93 -2.05 -10.11 -1.24
C ILE A 93 -2.37 -10.80 -2.57
N ALA A 94 -2.60 -10.04 -3.65
CA ALA A 94 -2.77 -10.63 -4.97
C ALA A 94 -1.52 -11.41 -5.41
N GLN A 95 -0.33 -10.83 -5.27
CA GLN A 95 0.93 -11.50 -5.56
C GLN A 95 1.16 -12.73 -4.68
N TRP A 96 0.83 -12.64 -3.38
CA TRP A 96 0.88 -13.80 -2.49
C TRP A 96 -0.10 -14.90 -2.92
N MET A 97 -1.32 -14.57 -3.34
CA MET A 97 -2.26 -15.59 -3.84
C MET A 97 -1.78 -16.23 -5.16
N ILE A 98 -1.11 -15.46 -6.02
CA ILE A 98 -0.52 -15.95 -7.27
C ILE A 98 0.65 -16.90 -6.99
N GLN A 99 1.43 -16.63 -5.94
CA GLN A 99 2.70 -17.30 -5.64
C GLN A 99 3.70 -17.08 -6.78
N GLU A 100 3.60 -17.87 -7.85
CA GLU A 100 4.44 -17.81 -9.03
C GLU A 100 3.62 -17.48 -10.30
N PRO A 101 4.18 -16.72 -11.27
CA PRO A 101 5.50 -16.11 -11.20
C PRO A 101 5.56 -14.94 -10.23
N HIS A 102 6.76 -14.65 -9.72
CA HIS A 102 7.04 -13.40 -9.03
C HIS A 102 6.85 -12.18 -9.95
N ASN A 103 6.63 -11.00 -9.35
CA ASN A 103 6.53 -9.71 -10.03
C ASN A 103 5.35 -9.59 -11.01
N VAL A 104 4.26 -10.33 -10.82
CA VAL A 104 3.01 -10.13 -11.57
C VAL A 104 2.35 -8.81 -11.14
N GLY A 105 2.41 -8.50 -9.85
CA GLY A 105 1.97 -7.23 -9.28
C GLY A 105 3.03 -6.14 -9.42
N THR A 106 2.65 -4.99 -9.98
CA THR A 106 3.44 -3.75 -10.03
C THR A 106 2.79 -2.71 -9.13
N PHE A 107 3.59 -1.99 -8.34
CA PHE A 107 3.08 -0.95 -7.45
C PHE A 107 3.82 0.37 -7.59
N PHE A 108 3.10 1.48 -7.82
CA PHE A 108 3.66 2.83 -7.85
C PHE A 108 3.19 3.67 -6.66
N GLY A 109 4.09 4.47 -6.10
CA GLY A 109 3.80 5.37 -4.97
C GLY A 109 4.91 6.40 -4.73
N CYS A 110 4.69 7.30 -3.77
CA CYS A 110 5.68 8.31 -3.34
C CYS A 110 6.16 8.02 -1.92
N ILE A 111 7.47 8.05 -1.68
CA ILE A 111 8.10 7.90 -0.36
C ILE A 111 9.13 9.00 -0.13
N GLY A 112 9.49 9.22 1.14
CA GLY A 112 10.63 10.04 1.50
C GLY A 112 11.94 9.27 1.35
N LYS A 113 13.05 9.98 1.14
CA LYS A 113 14.42 9.43 1.18
C LYS A 113 14.89 9.22 2.61
N ASP A 114 14.17 8.38 3.34
CA ASP A 114 14.41 8.08 4.75
C ASP A 114 14.48 6.57 5.01
N ASN A 115 14.68 6.20 6.27
CA ASN A 115 14.76 4.79 6.65
C ASN A 115 13.41 4.05 6.50
N PHE A 116 12.30 4.76 6.62
CA PHE A 116 10.97 4.16 6.44
C PHE A 116 10.69 3.83 4.97
N GLY A 117 11.09 4.70 4.05
CA GLY A 117 11.06 4.43 2.61
C GLY A 117 11.91 3.22 2.24
N LYS A 118 13.08 3.04 2.86
CA LYS A 118 13.91 1.84 2.68
C LYS A 118 13.19 0.57 3.16
N ILE A 119 12.59 0.59 4.35
CA ILE A 119 11.82 -0.55 4.88
C ILE A 119 10.65 -0.90 3.93
N LEU A 120 9.94 0.10 3.40
CA LEU A 120 8.85 -0.14 2.45
C LEU A 120 9.32 -0.86 1.18
N LYS A 121 10.47 -0.46 0.63
CA LYS A 121 11.09 -1.14 -0.53
C LYS A 121 11.46 -2.58 -0.21
N GLU A 122 12.15 -2.80 0.91
CA GLU A 122 12.56 -4.14 1.35
C GLU A 122 11.34 -5.06 1.50
N LYS A 123 10.29 -4.58 2.16
CA LYS A 123 9.05 -5.35 2.37
C LYS A 123 8.23 -5.57 1.11
N ALA A 124 8.23 -4.64 0.15
CA ALA A 124 7.62 -4.86 -1.15
C ALA A 124 8.36 -5.96 -1.95
N GLN A 125 9.70 -5.93 -1.90
CA GLN A 125 10.55 -6.93 -2.54
C GLN A 125 10.42 -8.32 -1.90
N GLU A 126 10.37 -8.41 -0.56
CA GLU A 126 10.08 -9.65 0.17
C GLU A 126 8.71 -10.25 -0.22
N ALA A 127 7.74 -9.41 -0.60
CA ALA A 127 6.43 -9.82 -1.07
C ALA A 127 6.37 -10.11 -2.59
N HIS A 128 7.51 -10.09 -3.29
CA HIS A 128 7.63 -10.34 -4.73
C HIS A 128 6.80 -9.39 -5.62
N VAL A 129 6.59 -8.16 -5.14
CA VAL A 129 5.92 -7.08 -5.89
C VAL A 129 6.98 -6.22 -6.58
N ASP A 130 6.76 -5.92 -7.86
CA ASP A 130 7.60 -4.98 -8.61
C ASP A 130 7.23 -3.53 -8.26
N ALA A 131 7.77 -3.04 -7.14
CA ALA A 131 7.45 -1.72 -6.63
C ALA A 131 8.42 -0.65 -7.15
N HIS A 132 7.87 0.42 -7.72
CA HIS A 132 8.61 1.58 -8.22
C HIS A 132 8.12 2.82 -7.49
N TYR A 133 8.95 3.34 -6.59
CA TYR A 133 8.61 4.51 -5.81
C TYR A 133 9.27 5.76 -6.38
N TYR A 134 8.51 6.86 -6.44
CA TYR A 134 9.08 8.19 -6.51
C TYR A 134 9.65 8.56 -5.14
N GLU A 135 10.91 9.00 -5.11
CA GLU A 135 11.64 9.32 -3.90
C GLU A 135 11.98 10.80 -3.84
N GLN A 136 11.63 11.45 -2.73
CA GLN A 136 11.83 12.89 -2.55
C GLN A 136 12.38 13.21 -1.15
N ASP A 137 12.90 14.43 -0.98
CA ASP A 137 13.61 14.90 0.23
C ASP A 137 12.82 15.97 1.03
N GLU A 138 11.65 16.38 0.54
CA GLU A 138 10.83 17.48 1.08
C GLU A 138 9.95 17.01 2.24
N GLU A 139 9.37 15.82 2.12
CA GLU A 139 8.44 15.23 3.07
C GLU A 139 8.90 13.83 3.50
N PRO A 140 8.66 13.41 4.75
CA PRO A 140 8.96 12.07 5.19
C PRO A 140 8.02 11.05 4.52
N THR A 141 8.42 9.78 4.54
CA THR A 141 7.55 8.66 4.18
C THR A 141 6.31 8.65 5.06
N GLY A 142 5.12 8.53 4.45
CA GLY A 142 3.86 8.48 5.18
C GLY A 142 3.80 7.28 6.13
N THR A 143 3.22 7.49 7.31
CA THR A 143 3.12 6.47 8.37
C THR A 143 1.68 6.37 8.87
N VAL A 144 1.29 5.16 9.30
CA VAL A 144 0.04 4.88 10.00
C VAL A 144 0.37 4.27 11.34
N CYS A 145 -0.32 4.65 12.41
CA CYS A 145 -0.22 3.96 13.69
C CYS A 145 -1.40 3.00 13.86
N CYS A 146 -1.08 1.72 14.05
CA CYS A 146 -2.05 0.68 14.38
C CYS A 146 -1.94 0.36 15.86
N LEU A 147 -2.83 0.93 16.66
CA LEU A 147 -2.78 0.82 18.12
C LEU A 147 -3.73 -0.29 18.59
N HIS A 148 -3.17 -1.34 19.16
CA HIS A 148 -3.94 -2.42 19.76
C HIS A 148 -4.07 -2.19 21.26
N HIS A 149 -5.29 -2.24 21.79
CA HIS A 149 -5.52 -2.23 23.23
C HIS A 149 -6.34 -3.45 23.61
N TRP A 150 -5.78 -4.32 24.46
CA TRP A 150 -6.49 -5.47 25.00
C TRP A 150 -7.45 -5.01 26.10
N ARG A 151 -8.71 -5.49 26.05
CA ARG A 151 -9.71 -5.26 27.09
C ARG A 151 -9.45 -6.08 28.34
#